data_AF-A0A376VZN9-F1
#
_entry.id   AF-A0A376VZN9-F1
#
_cell.length_a   1.000
_cell.length_b   1.000
_cell.length_c   1.000
_cell.angle_alpha   90.00
_cell.angle_beta   90.00
_cell.angle_gamma   90.00
#
_symmetry.space_group_name_H-M   'P 1'
#
loop_
_entity.id
_entity.type
_entity.pdbx_description
1 polymer ?
#
loop_
_entity_poly.entity_id
_entity_poly.type
_entity_poly.pdbx_seq_one_letter_code
_entity_poly.pdbx_strand_id
1 'polypeptide(L)'
;MNGQEFATLEGATFSPSGFEREAVKGAKVYGYREKPREATLECKFPAGGEGSPATDEINSWNAVTIEFVADTGEVHMMTKAWSVEPASLDGGGDISAKFASATSTRVQ
;
A
#
# COMPACT_ATOMS: atom_id res chain seq x y z
N MET A 1 7.29 5.68 -10.88
CA MET A 1 6.48 5.32 -12.07
C MET A 1 7.16 5.87 -13.32
N ASN A 2 7.40 5.07 -14.37
CA ASN A 2 8.06 5.52 -15.61
C ASN A 2 9.37 6.33 -15.43
N GLY A 3 10.17 6.00 -14.41
CA GLY A 3 11.41 6.71 -14.08
C GLY A 3 11.25 7.96 -13.20
N GLN A 4 10.02 8.32 -12.80
CA GLN A 4 9.74 9.34 -11.80
C GLN A 4 9.56 8.73 -10.41
N GLU A 5 10.08 9.42 -9.39
CA GLU A 5 9.91 9.09 -7.98
C GLU A 5 8.91 10.07 -7.35
N PHE A 6 8.02 9.54 -6.52
CA PHE A 6 6.99 10.32 -5.82
C PHE A 6 7.11 10.05 -4.33
N ALA A 7 7.48 11.08 -3.57
CA ALA A 7 7.55 10.98 -2.12
C ALA A 7 6.16 11.13 -1.49
N THR A 8 5.88 10.31 -0.49
CA THR A 8 4.66 10.42 0.32
C THR A 8 4.89 11.32 1.53
N LEU A 9 3.82 11.86 2.08
CA LEU A 9 3.80 12.45 3.42
C LEU A 9 3.95 11.35 4.49
N GLU A 10 4.25 11.76 5.71
CA GLU A 10 4.31 10.88 6.88
C GLU A 10 2.94 10.24 7.19
N GLY A 11 2.96 9.12 7.92
CA GLY A 11 1.75 8.42 8.38
C GLY A 11 1.23 7.34 7.44
N ALA A 12 2.06 6.84 6.52
CA ALA A 12 1.69 5.73 5.67
C ALA A 12 1.49 4.42 6.48
N THR A 13 0.48 3.64 6.10
CA THR A 13 0.18 2.35 6.73
C THR A 13 0.43 1.24 5.72
N PHE A 14 1.42 0.39 6.02
CA PHE A 14 1.77 -0.77 5.22
C PHE A 14 1.24 -2.06 5.85
N SER A 15 0.64 -2.93 5.02
CA SER A 15 0.28 -4.30 5.39
C SER A 15 0.93 -5.28 4.41
N PRO A 16 1.76 -6.22 4.87
CA PRO A 16 2.40 -7.20 4.00
C PRO A 16 1.37 -8.22 3.46
N SER A 17 1.69 -8.81 2.30
CA SER A 17 0.94 -9.94 1.77
C SER A 17 1.06 -11.16 2.67
N GLY A 18 0.05 -12.02 2.65
CA GLY A 18 0.07 -13.28 3.39
C GLY A 18 -1.30 -13.91 3.48
N PHE A 19 -1.68 -14.30 4.70
CA PHE A 19 -2.96 -14.94 4.97
C PHE A 19 -3.63 -14.32 6.18
N GLU A 20 -4.92 -14.02 6.05
CA GLU A 20 -5.79 -13.81 7.19
C GLU A 20 -6.19 -15.17 7.77
N ARG A 21 -6.06 -15.34 9.08
CA ARG A 21 -6.32 -16.61 9.77
C ARG A 21 -7.51 -16.50 10.70
N GLU A 22 -8.48 -17.39 10.50
CA GLU A 22 -9.62 -17.55 11.39
C GLU A 22 -9.52 -18.87 12.14
N ALA A 23 -9.56 -18.84 13.48
CA ALA A 23 -9.48 -20.04 14.29
C ALA A 23 -10.81 -20.81 14.28
N VAL A 24 -10.77 -22.10 13.92
CA VAL A 24 -11.95 -22.98 13.91
C VAL A 24 -12.07 -23.67 15.27
N LYS A 25 -13.15 -23.39 16.00
CA LYS A 25 -13.35 -23.87 17.38
C LYS A 25 -14.78 -24.39 17.62
N GLY A 26 -14.89 -25.39 18.49
CA GLY A 26 -16.14 -25.91 19.06
C GLY A 26 -15.88 -26.34 20.51
N ALA A 27 -16.11 -27.60 20.87
CA ALA A 27 -15.73 -28.12 22.20
C ALA A 27 -14.20 -28.12 22.45
N LYS A 28 -13.40 -28.01 21.38
CA LYS A 28 -11.96 -27.75 21.42
C LYS A 28 -11.54 -26.92 20.20
N VAL A 29 -10.30 -26.46 20.17
CA VAL A 29 -9.71 -25.81 18.98
C VAL A 29 -9.36 -26.90 17.96
N TYR A 30 -9.88 -26.77 16.74
CA TYR A 30 -9.66 -27.74 15.66
C TYR A 30 -8.55 -27.33 14.68
N GLY A 31 -8.22 -26.04 14.63
CA GLY A 31 -7.21 -25.50 13.73
C GLY A 31 -7.55 -24.08 13.28
N TYR A 32 -7.16 -23.71 12.07
CA TYR A 32 -7.46 -22.43 11.45
C TYR A 32 -7.81 -22.59 9.96
N ARG A 33 -8.55 -21.62 9.42
CA ARG A 33 -8.75 -21.41 7.98
C ARG A 33 -7.91 -20.22 7.54
N GLU A 34 -7.40 -20.27 6.32
CA GLU A 34 -6.61 -19.19 5.73
C GLU A 34 -7.33 -18.60 4.53
N LYS A 35 -7.34 -17.27 4.45
CA LYS A 35 -7.75 -16.52 3.27
C LYS A 35 -6.53 -15.74 2.76
N PRO A 36 -6.12 -15.94 1.49
CA PRO A 36 -5.06 -15.14 0.89
C PRO A 36 -5.37 -13.65 1.00
N ARG A 37 -4.35 -12.86 1.33
CA ARG A 37 -4.42 -11.41 1.44
C ARG A 37 -3.25 -10.78 0.69
N GLU A 38 -3.58 -9.81 -0.15
CA GLU A 38 -2.64 -8.94 -0.87
C GLU A 38 -1.88 -8.01 0.08
N ALA A 39 -0.71 -7.55 -0.36
CA ALA A 39 -0.04 -6.44 0.30
C ALA A 39 -0.79 -5.14 0.01
N THR A 40 -0.90 -4.25 0.99
CA THR A 40 -1.54 -2.94 0.82
C THR A 40 -0.68 -1.81 1.40
N LEU A 41 -0.68 -0.67 0.72
CA LEU A 41 -0.15 0.59 1.24
C LEU A 41 -1.25 1.65 1.19
N GLU A 42 -1.52 2.27 2.33
CA GLU A 42 -2.31 3.50 2.42
C GLU A 42 -1.35 4.66 2.69
N CYS A 43 -1.36 5.68 1.82
CA CYS A 43 -0.43 6.79 1.90
C CYS A 43 -1.06 8.10 1.41
N LYS A 44 -0.34 9.20 1.65
CA LYS A 44 -0.71 10.54 1.18
C LYS A 44 0.41 11.16 0.34
N PHE A 45 0.05 11.90 -0.70
CA PHE A 45 0.97 12.74 -1.47
C PHE A 45 0.64 14.22 -1.27
N PRO A 46 1.61 15.14 -1.26
CA PRO A 46 1.31 16.56 -1.36
C PRO A 46 0.72 16.90 -2.73
N ALA A 47 -0.24 17.82 -2.80
CA ALA A 47 -0.80 18.31 -4.07
C ALA A 47 -0.08 19.57 -4.59
N GLY A 48 -0.12 19.75 -5.92
CA GLY A 48 0.15 21.04 -6.57
C GLY A 48 1.61 21.50 -6.64
N GLY A 49 2.58 20.67 -6.23
CA GLY A 49 4.00 20.95 -6.32
C GLY A 49 4.71 20.21 -7.47
N GLU A 50 5.94 20.64 -7.75
CA GLU A 50 6.86 19.85 -8.58
C GLU A 50 7.15 18.52 -7.87
N GLY A 51 6.93 17.39 -8.55
CA GLY A 51 7.04 16.06 -7.95
C GLY A 51 5.78 15.57 -7.23
N SER A 52 4.64 16.26 -7.35
CA SER A 52 3.33 15.78 -6.91
C SER A 52 2.59 15.09 -8.06
N PRO A 53 2.09 13.86 -7.87
CA PRO A 53 1.21 13.24 -8.86
C PRO A 53 -0.19 13.86 -8.80
N ALA A 54 -0.90 13.88 -9.93
CA ALA A 54 -2.31 14.25 -9.93
C ALA A 54 -3.21 13.06 -9.54
N THR A 55 -4.43 13.31 -9.04
CA THR A 55 -5.33 12.23 -8.61
C THR A 55 -5.74 11.30 -9.76
N ASP A 56 -6.00 11.87 -10.94
CA ASP A 56 -6.30 11.13 -12.17
C ASP A 56 -5.09 10.32 -12.67
N GLU A 57 -3.88 10.86 -12.49
CA GLU A 57 -2.64 10.14 -12.76
C GLU A 57 -2.49 8.92 -11.85
N ILE A 58 -2.65 9.07 -10.54
CA ILE A 58 -2.57 7.96 -9.57
C ILE A 58 -3.58 6.86 -9.92
N ASN A 59 -4.80 7.25 -10.29
CA ASN A 59 -5.88 6.31 -10.65
C ASN A 59 -5.54 5.47 -11.90
N SER A 60 -4.56 5.88 -12.69
CA SER A 60 -4.08 5.12 -13.85
C SER A 60 -2.95 4.13 -13.51
N TRP A 61 -2.38 4.20 -12.29
CA TRP A 61 -1.22 3.41 -11.91
C TRP A 61 -1.61 1.95 -11.64
N ASN A 62 -1.11 1.05 -12.49
CA ASN A 62 -1.39 -0.39 -12.42
C ASN A 62 -0.14 -1.28 -12.35
N ALA A 63 1.06 -0.69 -12.38
CA ALA A 63 2.33 -1.39 -12.36
C ALA A 63 3.46 -0.54 -11.76
N VAL A 64 3.25 0.00 -10.57
CA VAL A 64 4.27 0.77 -9.85
C VAL A 64 5.08 -0.10 -8.89
N THR A 65 6.34 0.27 -8.67
CA THR A 65 7.14 -0.28 -7.58
C THR A 65 7.07 0.68 -6.41
N ILE A 66 6.80 0.16 -5.23
CA ILE A 66 6.67 0.91 -3.99
C ILE A 66 7.68 0.35 -3.00
N GLU A 67 8.49 1.24 -2.43
CA GLU A 67 9.32 0.96 -1.28
C GLU A 67 8.68 1.62 -0.06
N PHE A 68 8.43 0.83 0.98
CA PHE A 68 7.99 1.31 2.28
C PHE A 68 9.16 1.18 3.25
N VAL A 69 9.56 2.30 3.85
CA VAL A 69 10.59 2.36 4.88
C VAL A 69 9.90 2.74 6.19
N ALA A 70 9.90 1.83 7.15
CA ALA A 70 9.41 2.12 8.49
C ALA A 70 10.45 2.94 9.28
N ASP A 71 9.99 3.67 10.29
CA ASP A 71 10.86 4.42 11.21
C ASP A 71 11.85 3.52 11.97
N THR A 72 11.54 2.22 12.07
CA THR A 72 12.41 1.19 12.66
C THR A 72 13.56 0.77 11.74
N GLY A 73 13.59 1.26 10.49
CA GLY A 73 14.53 0.86 9.45
C GLY A 73 14.15 -0.42 8.72
N GLU A 74 12.98 -1.01 9.00
CA GLU A 74 12.47 -2.15 8.25
C GLU A 74 11.97 -1.69 6.88
N VAL A 75 12.42 -2.37 5.82
CA VAL A 75 12.10 -1.98 4.44
C VAL A 75 11.31 -3.09 3.75
N HIS A 76 10.18 -2.72 3.16
CA HIS A 76 9.32 -3.60 2.38
C HIS A 76 9.16 -3.09 0.95
N MET A 77 9.08 -4.03 0.01
CA MET A 77 8.90 -3.72 -1.40
C MET A 77 7.62 -4.37 -1.94
N MET A 78 6.80 -3.57 -2.62
CA MET A 78 5.67 -4.03 -3.43
C MET A 78 6.02 -3.80 -4.90
N THR A 79 6.06 -4.87 -5.69
CA THR A 79 6.27 -4.77 -7.15
C THR A 79 4.94 -4.93 -7.87
N LYS A 80 4.81 -4.32 -9.07
CA LYS A 80 3.59 -4.38 -9.88
C LYS A 80 2.34 -3.98 -9.08
N ALA A 81 2.47 -2.99 -8.21
CA ALA A 81 1.37 -2.49 -7.41
C ALA A 81 0.41 -1.65 -8.26
N TRP A 82 -0.86 -1.62 -7.88
CA TRP A 82 -1.91 -0.88 -8.56
C TRP A 82 -2.75 -0.06 -7.57
N SER A 83 -3.33 1.05 -8.02
CA SER A 83 -4.31 1.82 -7.26
C SER A 83 -5.60 1.01 -7.09
N VAL A 84 -6.12 0.90 -5.86
CA VAL A 84 -7.30 0.09 -5.55
C VAL A 84 -8.58 0.91 -5.55
N GLU A 85 -8.52 2.08 -4.93
CA GLU A 85 -9.63 3.01 -4.77
C GLU A 85 -9.27 4.33 -5.45
N PRO A 86 -10.25 5.07 -5.99
CA PRO A 86 -9.99 6.39 -6.55
C PRO A 86 -9.29 7.29 -5.52
N ALA A 87 -8.13 7.84 -5.89
CA ALA A 87 -7.43 8.81 -5.09
C ALA A 87 -8.32 10.02 -4.82
N SER A 88 -8.26 10.54 -3.60
CA SER A 88 -9.05 11.71 -3.17
C SER A 88 -8.13 12.87 -2.82
N LEU A 89 -8.52 14.08 -3.23
CA LEU A 89 -7.86 15.33 -2.86
C LEU A 89 -8.71 16.02 -1.78
N ASP A 90 -8.11 16.29 -0.62
CA ASP A 90 -8.79 17.04 0.43
C ASP A 90 -8.59 18.57 0.30
N GLY A 91 -9.35 19.33 1.08
CA GLY A 91 -9.26 20.80 1.09
C GLY A 91 -7.95 21.35 1.67
N GLY A 92 -7.14 20.50 2.32
CA GLY A 92 -5.82 20.84 2.84
C GLY A 92 -4.69 20.67 1.81
N GLY A 93 -4.97 20.02 0.68
CA GLY A 93 -3.99 19.76 -0.36
C GLY A 93 -3.29 18.42 -0.23
N ASP A 94 -3.83 17.47 0.54
CA ASP A 94 -3.32 16.11 0.58
C ASP A 94 -4.10 15.22 -0.40
N ILE A 95 -3.36 14.39 -1.13
CA ILE A 95 -3.92 13.34 -1.99
C ILE A 95 -3.81 12.01 -1.26
N SER A 96 -4.95 11.44 -0.83
CA SER A 96 -4.99 10.11 -0.23
C SER A 96 -5.09 9.03 -1.31
N ALA A 97 -4.22 8.02 -1.24
CA ALA A 97 -4.16 6.92 -2.19
C ALA A 97 -3.99 5.57 -1.47
N LYS A 98 -4.54 4.52 -2.09
CA LYS A 98 -4.41 3.14 -1.65
C LYS A 98 -3.89 2.27 -2.77
N PHE A 99 -2.80 1.56 -2.50
CA PHE A 99 -2.18 0.61 -3.42
C PHE A 99 -2.31 -0.81 -2.91
N ALA A 100 -2.41 -1.76 -3.84
CA ALA A 100 -2.28 -3.18 -3.58
C ALA A 100 -1.23 -3.81 -4.48
N SER A 101 -0.62 -4.91 -4.00
CA SER A 101 0.17 -5.82 -4.81
C SER A 101 -0.08 -7.26 -4.37
N ALA A 102 0.01 -8.21 -5.30
CA ALA A 102 -0.16 -9.63 -5.00
C ALA A 102 0.80 -10.11 -3.91
N THR A 103 2.03 -9.56 -3.87
CA THR A 103 3.07 -9.96 -2.91
C THR A 103 3.89 -8.76 -2.47
N SER A 104 4.34 -8.79 -1.22
CA SER A 104 5.40 -7.91 -0.70
C SER A 104 6.58 -8.72 -0.19
N THR A 105 7.78 -8.16 -0.31
CA THR A 105 9.01 -8.76 0.20
C THR A 105 9.67 -7.81 1.18
N ARG A 106 10.07 -8.32 2.35
CA ARG A 106 10.97 -7.60 3.24
C ARG A 106 12.39 -7.63 2.68
N VAL A 107 13.03 -6.49 2.55
CA VAL A 107 14.36 -6.35 1.94
C VAL A 107 15.44 -5.89 2.93
N GLN A 108 15.06 -5.35 4.10
CA GLN A 108 15.96 -4.99 5.19
C GLN A 108 15.24 -5.09 6.55
#